data_AF-A0A841MIW8-F1
#
_entry.id   AF-A0A841MIW8-F1
#
_cell.length_a   1.000
_cell.length_b   1.000
_cell.length_c   1.000
_cell.angle_alpha   90.00
_cell.angle_beta   90.00
_cell.angle_gamma   90.00
#
_symmetry.space_group_name_H-M   'P 1'
#
loop_
_entity.id
_entity.type
_entity.pdbx_description
1 polymer ?
#
loop_
_entity_poly.entity_id
_entity_poly.type
_entity_poly.pdbx_seq_one_letter_code
_entity_poly.pdbx_strand_id
1 'polypeptide(L)' 'MKTSVLIFTIGLILIAASITLILLDPNSGRTLSISGLLTFFGFPLTIAGFALKESKPRLTER' A
#
# COMPACT_ATOMS: atom_id res chain seq x y z
N MET A 1 4.74 -10.47 -13.83
CA MET A 1 3.61 -10.01 -12.99
C MET A 1 3.05 -8.72 -13.58
N LYS A 2 1.73 -8.48 -13.52
CA LYS A 2 1.16 -7.21 -13.99
C LYS A 2 1.59 -6.08 -13.04
N THR A 3 2.07 -4.95 -13.57
CA THR A 3 2.57 -3.81 -12.79
C THR A 3 1.59 -3.34 -11.71
N SER A 4 0.28 -3.37 -12.00
CA SER A 4 -0.78 -3.03 -11.04
C SER A 4 -0.79 -3.94 -9.79
N VAL A 5 -0.57 -5.24 -9.98
CA VAL A 5 -0.46 -6.21 -8.87
C VAL A 5 0.78 -5.93 -8.03
N LEU A 6 1.89 -5.58 -8.69
CA LEU A 6 3.15 -5.27 -8.01
C LEU A 6 3.03 -4.00 -7.17
N ILE A 7 2.42 -2.94 -7.71
CA ILE A 7 2.12 -1.68 -7.01
C ILE A 7 1.21 -1.94 -5.80
N PHE A 8 0.15 -2.73 -5.99
CA PHE A 8 -0.78 -3.10 -4.92
C PHE A 8 -0.08 -3.89 -3.80
N THR A 9 0.75 -4.88 -4.14
CA THR A 9 1.49 -5.68 -3.16
C THR A 9 2.50 -4.84 -2.38
N ILE A 10 3.22 -3.92 -3.04
CA ILE A 10 4.14 -3.00 -2.35
C ILE A 10 3.37 -2.10 -1.36
N GLY A 11 2.22 -1.57 -1.77
CA GLY A 11 1.37 -0.77 -0.89
C GLY A 11 0.93 -1.53 0.36
N LEU A 12 0.51 -2.79 0.20
CA LEU A 12 0.15 -3.68 1.31
C LEU A 12 1.32 -3.93 2.27
N ILE A 13 2.52 -4.15 1.75
CA ILE A 13 3.73 -4.36 2.56
C ILE A 13 4.05 -3.11 3.38
N LEU A 14 3.94 -1.92 2.79
CA LEU A 14 4.17 -0.65 3.51
C LEU A 14 3.18 -0.45 4.66
N ILE A 15 1.90 -0.76 4.44
CA ILE A 15 0.88 -0.70 5.49
C ILE A 15 1.17 -1.71 6.59
N ALA A 16 1.51 -2.95 6.24
CA ALA A 16 1.86 -3.98 7.21
C ALA A 16 3.07 -3.58 8.06
N ALA A 17 4.13 -3.06 7.43
CA ALA A 17 5.32 -2.58 8.12
C ALA A 17 5.01 -1.40 9.06
N SER A 18 4.12 -0.47 8.65
CA SER A 18 3.65 0.61 9.51
C SER A 18 2.97 0.10 10.78
N ILE A 19 2.05 -0.87 10.64
CA ILE A 19 1.35 -1.49 11.77
C ILE A 19 2.35 -2.18 12.70
N THR A 20 3.29 -2.97 12.14
CA THR A 20 4.32 -3.64 12.93
C THR A 20 5.19 -2.64 13.69
N LEU A 21 5.58 -1.52 13.08
CA LEU A 21 6.34 -0.46 13.75
C LEU A 21 5.59 0.11 14.95
N ILE A 22 4.30 0.42 14.79
CA ILE A 22 3.46 0.95 15.88
C ILE A 22 3.33 -0.06 17.02
N LEU A 23 3.17 -1.36 16.71
CA LEU A 23 3.05 -2.41 17.71
C LEU A 23 4.36 -2.66 18.47
N LEU A 24 5.50 -2.50 17.80
CA LEU A 24 6.81 -2.79 18.37
C LEU A 24 7.26 -1.70 19.36
N ASP A 25 7.02 -0.43 19.03
CA ASP A 25 7.42 0.70 19.87
C ASP A 25 6.44 1.89 19.73
N PRO A 26 5.27 1.82 20.39
CA PRO A 26 4.20 2.82 20.23
C PRO A 26 4.53 4.18 20.84
N ASN A 27 5.51 4.26 21.75
CA ASN A 27 5.81 5.49 22.49
C ASN A 27 6.96 6.30 21.89
N SER A 28 7.66 5.75 20.90
CA SER A 28 8.72 6.46 20.20
C SER A 28 8.13 7.41 19.15
N GLY A 29 8.32 8.71 19.35
CA GLY A 29 7.90 9.74 18.39
C GLY A 29 8.53 9.57 16.99
N ARG A 30 9.73 8.98 16.93
CA ARG A 30 10.38 8.61 15.66
C ARG A 30 9.64 7.47 14.98
N THR A 31 9.27 6.44 15.73
CA THR A 31 8.50 5.30 15.22
C THR A 31 7.14 5.74 14.69
N LEU A 32 6.44 6.62 15.40
CA LEU A 32 5.17 7.21 14.97
C LEU A 32 5.30 8.07 13.71
N SER A 33 6.38 8.84 13.58
CA SER A 33 6.63 9.65 12.39
C SER A 33 6.91 8.77 11.16
N ILE A 34 7.72 7.73 11.34
CA ILE A 34 8.05 6.76 10.28
C ILE A 34 6.80 5.98 9.88
N SER A 35 6.03 5.43 10.82
CA SER A 35 4.80 4.70 10.53
C SER A 35 3.75 5.59 9.86
N GLY A 36 3.64 6.86 10.27
CA GLY A 36 2.83 7.87 9.59
C GLY A 36 3.20 8.03 8.12
N LEU A 37 4.49 8.17 7.81
CA LEU A 37 4.98 8.25 6.42
C LEU A 37 4.70 6.96 5.64
N LEU A 38 4.98 5.79 6.21
CA LEU A 38 4.69 4.52 5.55
C LEU A 38 3.20 4.36 5.23
N THR A 39 2.32 4.79 6.13
CA THR A 39 0.87 4.77 5.91
C THR A 39 0.47 5.76 4.82
N PHE A 40 1.02 6.98 4.87
CA PHE A 40 0.74 8.05 3.92
C PHE A 40 1.11 7.67 2.48
N PHE A 41 2.21 6.94 2.26
CA PHE A 41 2.59 6.46 0.94
C PHE A 41 1.95 5.11 0.59
N GLY A 42 1.83 4.19 1.56
CA GLY A 42 1.29 2.85 1.34
C GLY A 42 -0.20 2.86 0.95
N PHE A 43 -1.00 3.73 1.54
CA PHE A 43 -2.45 3.79 1.28
C PHE A 43 -2.80 4.27 -0.14
N PRO A 44 -2.29 5.41 -0.64
CA PRO A 44 -2.52 5.83 -2.02
C PRO A 44 -1.96 4.83 -3.03
N LEU A 45 -0.81 4.21 -2.75
CA LEU A 45 -0.21 3.21 -3.64
C LEU A 45 -1.08 1.96 -3.76
N THR A 46 -1.69 1.52 -2.65
CA THR A 46 -2.65 0.41 -2.62
C THR A 46 -3.90 0.76 -3.44
N ILE A 47 -4.46 1.95 -3.27
CA ILE A 47 -5.62 2.43 -4.04
C ILE A 47 -5.28 2.51 -5.53
N ALA A 48 -4.13 3.10 -5.89
CA ALA A 48 -3.68 3.21 -7.27
C ALA A 48 -3.47 1.83 -7.91
N GLY A 49 -2.86 0.88 -7.20
CA GLY A 49 -2.69 -0.49 -7.66
C GLY A 49 -4.02 -1.21 -7.90
N PHE A 50 -5.01 -0.97 -7.02
CA PHE A 50 -6.37 -1.51 -7.17
C PHE A 50 -7.10 -0.86 -8.36
N ALA A 51 -7.10 0.47 -8.46
CA ALA A 51 -7.76 1.19 -9.55
C ALA A 51 -7.18 0.79 -10.92
N LEU A 52 -5.86 0.71 -11.06
CA LEU A 52 -5.17 0.27 -12.28
C LEU A 52 -5.46 -1.20 -12.64
N LYS A 53 -5.87 -2.03 -11.68
CA LYS A 53 -6.30 -3.41 -11.93
C LYS A 53 -7.71 -3.43 -12.53
N GLU A 54 -8.61 -2.57 -12.09
CA GLU A 54 -9.98 -2.47 -12.61
C GLU A 54 -10.07 -1.71 -13.94
N SER A 55 -9.19 -0.72 -14.17
CA SER A 55 -9.16 0.07 -15.42
C SER A 55 -8.66 -0.71 -16.65
N LYS A 56 -8.36 -2.01 -16.55
CA LYS A 56 -8.15 -2.85 -17.74
C LYS A 56 -9.52 -3.28 -18.26
N PRO A 57 -10.04 -2.65 -19.33
CA PRO A 57 -11.31 -3.05 -19.91
C PRO A 57 -11.24 -4.54 -20.29
N ARG A 58 -12.29 -5.29 -19.93
CA ARG A 58 -12.58 -6.60 -20.51
C ARG A 58 -12.84 -6.38 -22.01
N LEU A 59 -11.79 -6.37 -22.83
CA LEU A 59 -11.89 -6.37 -24.29
C LEU A 59 -12.18 -7.78 -24.78
N THR A 60 -13.29 -8.35 -24.35
CA THR A 60 -13.93 -9.60 -24.82
C THR A 60 -15.13 -9.73 -23.88
N GLU A 61 -16.37 -9.53 -24.28
CA GLU A 61 -17.07 -10.29 -25.32
C GLU A 61 -17.94 -9.34 -26.15
N ARG A 62 -17.74 -9.38 -27.47
CA ARG A 62 -18.75 -9.03 -28.46
C ARG A 62 -19.59 -10.26 -28.74
#